data_AF-A0A417HMU5-F1
#
_entry.id   AF-A0A417HMU5-F1
#
_cell.length_a   1.000
_cell.length_b   1.000
_cell.length_c   1.000
_cell.angle_alpha   90.00
_cell.angle_beta   90.00
_cell.angle_gamma   90.00
#
_symmetry.space_group_name_H-M   'P 1'
#
loop_
_entity.id
_entity.type
_entity.pdbx_description
1 polymer ?
#
loop_
_entity_poly.entity_id
_entity_poly.type
_entity_poly.pdbx_seq_one_letter_code
_entity_poly.pdbx_strand_id
1 'polypeptide(L)'
;MLKSEISMDVKLITCADKLSNLRSICLDYRELGDALWSRFHRGKEKQRWYYRGLGEAMAPLESHWGLVQEYRQLLREVFPEEE
;
A
#
# COMPACT_ATOMS: atom_id res chain seq x y z
N MET A 1 -4.61 -14.45 24.50
CA MET A 1 -4.23 -13.14 23.95
C MET A 1 -2.73 -13.17 23.69
N LEU A 2 -2.31 -13.52 22.47
CA LEU A 2 -0.92 -13.33 22.02
C LEU A 2 -0.93 -12.09 21.13
N LYS A 3 -0.84 -10.91 21.74
CA LYS A 3 -0.39 -9.72 21.01
C LYS A 3 1.11 -9.91 20.81
N SER A 4 1.50 -10.80 19.90
CA SER A 4 2.89 -10.89 19.49
C SER A 4 3.23 -9.57 18.80
N GLU A 5 4.02 -8.75 19.46
CA GLU A 5 4.70 -7.64 18.82
C GLU A 5 5.40 -8.20 17.57
N ILE A 6 4.89 -7.86 16.40
CA ILE A 6 5.55 -8.21 15.15
C ILE A 6 6.89 -7.48 15.17
N SER A 7 7.99 -8.25 15.07
CA SER A 7 9.35 -7.70 15.03
C SER A 7 9.48 -6.60 13.97
N MET A 8 10.34 -5.62 14.24
CA MET A 8 10.64 -4.53 13.31
C MET A 8 11.04 -5.06 11.93
N ASP A 9 11.83 -6.15 11.88
CA ASP A 9 12.27 -6.76 10.64
C ASP A 9 11.10 -7.30 9.80
N VAL A 10 10.12 -7.91 10.47
CA VAL A 10 8.92 -8.42 9.79
C VAL A 10 8.07 -7.26 9.25
N LYS A 11 7.99 -6.14 9.97
CA LYS A 11 7.32 -4.92 9.48
C LYS A 11 8.04 -4.35 8.26
N LEU A 12 9.38 -4.31 8.27
CA LEU A 12 10.19 -3.83 7.16
C LEU A 12 10.05 -4.71 5.91
N ILE A 13 10.15 -6.03 6.06
CA ILE A 13 9.97 -6.98 4.96
C ILE A 13 8.56 -6.86 4.37
N THR A 14 7.55 -6.77 5.24
CA THR A 14 6.16 -6.57 4.80
C THR A 14 5.99 -5.24 4.07
N CYS A 15 6.60 -4.16 4.57
CA CYS A 15 6.57 -2.85 3.91
C CYS A 15 7.21 -2.91 2.52
N ALA A 16 8.38 -3.53 2.39
CA ALA A 16 9.08 -3.68 1.11
C ALA A 16 8.24 -4.48 0.09
N ASP A 17 7.65 -5.61 0.50
CA ASP A 17 6.75 -6.41 -0.34
C ASP A 17 5.53 -5.59 -0.82
N LYS A 18 4.87 -4.88 0.10
CA LYS A 18 3.66 -4.11 -0.24
C LYS A 18 3.97 -2.87 -1.07
N LEU A 19 5.12 -2.22 -0.85
CA LEU A 19 5.60 -1.16 -1.73
C LEU A 19 5.86 -1.68 -3.14
N SER A 20 6.50 -2.84 -3.29
CA SER A 20 6.73 -3.44 -4.61
C SER A 20 5.41 -3.75 -5.32
N ASN A 21 4.43 -4.31 -4.61
CA ASN A 21 3.11 -4.57 -5.17
C ASN A 21 2.41 -3.26 -5.59
N LEU A 22 2.51 -2.21 -4.78
CA LEU A 22 1.90 -0.92 -5.08
C LEU A 22 2.56 -0.22 -6.28
N ARG A 23 3.88 -0.38 -6.48
CA ARG A 23 4.58 0.07 -7.69
C ARG A 23 4.02 -0.60 -8.95
N SER A 24 3.86 -1.93 -8.93
CA SER A 24 3.26 -2.66 -10.06
C SER A 24 1.83 -2.22 -10.33
N ILE A 25 1.01 -2.06 -9.28
CA ILE A 25 -0.36 -1.54 -9.40
C ILE A 25 -0.35 -0.14 -10.02
N CYS A 26 0.55 0.75 -9.59
CA CYS A 26 0.65 2.10 -10.13
C CYS A 26 1.03 2.11 -11.61
N LEU A 27 1.98 1.27 -12.03
CA LEU A 27 2.34 1.11 -13.45
C LEU A 27 1.13 0.66 -14.27
N ASP A 28 0.45 -0.41 -13.84
CA ASP A 28 -0.74 -0.91 -14.52
C ASP A 28 -1.88 0.11 -14.52
N TYR A 29 -2.02 0.90 -13.44
CA TYR A 29 -3.05 1.93 -13.32
C TYR A 29 -2.79 3.09 -14.28
N ARG A 30 -1.53 3.48 -14.51
CA ARG A 30 -1.19 4.49 -15.52
C ARG A 30 -1.57 4.07 -16.94
N GLU A 31 -1.52 2.77 -17.23
CA GLU A 31 -1.86 2.23 -18.55
C GLU A 31 -3.36 1.95 -18.72
N LEU A 32 -4.01 1.42 -17.68
CA LEU A 32 -5.38 0.87 -17.77
C LEU A 32 -6.42 1.73 -17.06
N GLY A 33 -6.01 2.66 -16.21
CA GLY A 33 -6.89 3.41 -15.32
C GLY A 33 -7.76 2.47 -14.49
N ASP A 34 -9.05 2.79 -14.38
CA ASP A 34 -9.99 2.00 -13.59
C ASP A 34 -10.29 0.60 -14.16
N ALA A 35 -9.94 0.31 -15.41
CA ALA A 35 -10.08 -1.04 -15.96
C ALA A 35 -9.20 -2.06 -15.23
N LEU A 36 -8.10 -1.62 -14.61
CA LEU A 36 -7.23 -2.44 -13.77
C LEU A 36 -8.01 -3.22 -12.70
N TRP A 37 -9.02 -2.58 -12.10
CA TRP A 37 -9.74 -3.16 -10.96
C TRP A 37 -10.52 -4.42 -11.31
N SER A 38 -10.83 -4.63 -12.59
CA SER A 38 -11.46 -5.87 -13.08
C SER A 38 -10.57 -7.11 -12.91
N ARG A 39 -9.24 -6.92 -12.84
CA ARG A 39 -8.26 -8.01 -12.61
C ARG A 39 -8.22 -8.46 -11.15
N PHE A 40 -8.77 -7.66 -10.23
CA PHE A 40 -8.77 -7.96 -8.80
C PHE A 40 -10.11 -8.53 -8.36
N HIS A 41 -10.10 -9.76 -7.82
CA HIS A 41 -11.28 -10.44 -7.27
C HIS A 41 -12.08 -9.61 -6.24
N ARG A 42 -11.44 -8.67 -5.54
CA ARG A 42 -12.03 -7.87 -4.46
C ARG A 42 -12.41 -6.43 -4.87
N GLY A 43 -12.08 -5.99 -6.09
CA GLY A 43 -12.40 -4.65 -6.61
C GLY A 43 -11.64 -3.49 -5.93
N LYS A 44 -11.80 -2.27 -6.48
CA LYS A 44 -11.08 -1.04 -6.09
C LYS A 44 -11.21 -0.71 -4.60
N GLU A 45 -12.43 -0.68 -4.07
CA GLU A 45 -12.68 -0.22 -2.69
C GLU A 45 -12.02 -1.09 -1.63
N LYS A 46 -12.03 -2.42 -1.81
CA LYS A 46 -11.37 -3.32 -0.86
C LYS A 46 -9.85 -3.20 -0.94
N GLN A 47 -9.30 -2.96 -2.13
CA GLN A 47 -7.87 -2.67 -2.29
C GLN A 47 -7.52 -1.33 -1.63
N ARG A 48 -8.32 -0.29 -1.85
CA ARG A 48 -8.17 1.04 -1.23
C ARG A 48 -8.12 0.94 0.28
N TRP A 49 -9.12 0.30 0.90
CA TRP A 49 -9.19 0.11 2.35
C TRP A 49 -7.95 -0.64 2.88
N TYR A 50 -7.55 -1.72 2.19
CA TYR A 50 -6.42 -2.54 2.60
C TYR A 50 -5.07 -1.79 2.53
N TYR A 51 -4.77 -1.15 1.40
CA TYR A 51 -3.51 -0.42 1.22
C TYR A 51 -3.46 0.87 2.06
N ARG A 52 -4.60 1.51 2.38
CA ARG A 52 -4.64 2.62 3.33
C ARG A 52 -4.31 2.18 4.76
N GLY A 53 -4.97 1.13 5.27
CA GLY A 53 -4.69 0.61 6.61
C GLY A 53 -3.23 0.14 6.77
N LEU A 54 -2.65 -0.41 5.70
CA LEU A 54 -1.22 -0.75 5.68
C LEU A 54 -0.32 0.50 5.80
N GLY A 55 -0.64 1.60 5.13
CA GLY A 55 0.12 2.84 5.23
C GLY A 55 0.10 3.45 6.64
N GLU A 56 -1.02 3.32 7.34
CA GLU A 56 -1.15 3.72 8.76
C GLU A 56 -0.32 2.81 9.68
N ALA A 57 -0.39 1.49 9.47
CA ALA A 57 0.39 0.52 10.24
C ALA A 57 1.92 0.66 10.03
N MET A 58 2.34 1.28 8.93
CA MET A 58 3.74 1.60 8.63
C MET A 58 4.21 2.94 9.19
N ALA A 59 3.33 3.77 9.77
CA ALA A 59 3.74 5.04 10.39
C ALA A 59 4.85 4.91 11.44
N PRO A 60 4.93 3.86 12.28
CA PRO A 60 6.06 3.68 13.20
C PRO A 60 7.42 3.42 12.53
N LEU A 61 7.46 3.19 11.21
CA LEU A 61 8.69 3.01 10.43
C LEU A 61 9.28 4.36 9.95
N GLU A 62 8.95 5.46 10.62
CA GLU A 62 9.40 6.83 10.28
C GLU A 62 10.92 6.97 10.14
N SER A 63 11.72 6.15 10.84
CA SER A 63 13.17 6.10 10.66
C SER A 63 13.61 5.62 9.25
N HIS A 64 12.70 5.03 8.48
CA HIS A 64 12.84 4.61 7.08
C HIS A 64 11.99 5.47 6.16
N TRP A 65 12.04 6.79 6.37
CA TRP A 65 11.16 7.79 5.75
C TRP A 65 11.01 7.66 4.24
N GLY A 66 12.08 7.29 3.51
CA GLY A 66 12.03 7.15 2.05
C GLY A 66 11.01 6.10 1.56
N LEU A 67 10.95 4.93 2.21
CA LEU A 67 10.02 3.86 1.84
C LEU A 67 8.57 4.25 2.14
N VAL A 68 8.35 4.83 3.32
CA VAL A 68 7.01 5.26 3.77
C VAL A 68 6.50 6.42 2.91
N GLN A 69 7.37 7.36 2.53
CA GLN A 69 7.03 8.49 1.68
C GLN A 69 6.64 8.03 0.27
N GLU A 70 7.43 7.15 -0.34
CA GLU A 70 7.13 6.59 -1.66
C GLU A 70 5.80 5.82 -1.64
N TYR A 71 5.60 4.96 -0.63
CA TYR A 71 4.35 4.23 -0.46
C TYR A 71 3.14 5.18 -0.42
N ARG A 72 3.21 6.25 0.38
CA ARG A 72 2.15 7.26 0.50
C ARG A 72 1.91 8.00 -0.83
N GLN A 73 2.97 8.27 -1.60
CA GLN A 73 2.84 8.91 -2.90
C GLN A 73 2.11 8.01 -3.90
N LEU A 74 2.54 6.77 -4.05
CA LEU A 74 1.90 5.81 -4.95
C LEU A 74 0.46 5.52 -4.52
N LEU A 75 0.20 5.48 -3.21
CA LEU A 75 -1.14 5.26 -2.69
C LEU A 75 -2.10 6.40 -3.10
N ARG A 76 -1.66 7.65 -3.02
CA ARG A 76 -2.45 8.80 -3.47
C ARG A 76 -2.68 8.81 -4.98
N GLU A 77 -1.70 8.34 -5.75
CA GLU A 77 -1.81 8.26 -7.20
C GLU A 77 -2.85 7.20 -7.63
N VAL A 78 -2.79 6.02 -7.03
CA VAL A 78 -3.69 4.90 -7.35
C VAL A 78 -5.08 5.07 -6.72
N PHE A 79 -5.14 5.67 -5.52
CA PHE A 79 -6.37 5.89 -4.76
C PHE A 79 -6.52 7.35 -4.31
N PRO A 80 -6.76 8.28 -5.26
CA PRO A 80 -6.95 9.69 -4.94
C PRO A 80 -8.12 9.87 -3.96
N GLU A 81 -8.00 10.84 -3.06
CA GLU A 81 -9.14 11.26 -2.24
C GLU A 81 -10.22 11.80 -3.18
N GLU A 82 -11.44 11.27 -3.06
CA GLU A 82 -12.58 11.80 -3.79
C GLU A 82 -12.98 13.09 -3.07
N GLU A 83 -13.09 14.21 -3.83
CA GLU A 83 -13.61 15.49 -3.34
C GLU A 83 -15.06 15.38 -2.87
#